data_AF-A0A7V3GTD2-F1
#
_entry.id   AF-A0A7V3GTD2-F1
#
_cell.length_a   1.000
_cell.length_b   1.000
_cell.length_c   1.000
_cell.angle_alpha   90.00
_cell.angle_beta   90.00
_cell.angle_gamma   90.00
#
_symmetry.space_group_name_H-M   'P 1'
#
loop_
_entity.id
_entity.type
_entity.pdbx_description
1 polymer ?
#
loop_
_entity_poly.entity_id
_entity_poly.type
_entity_poly.pdbx_seq_one_letter_code
_entity_poly.pdbx_strand_id
1 'polypeptide(L)'
;MTTQTQSTTEQLSLAELVALGVGGMVGGGIFSVLGLSALVSGHAAPLAFAFGGVIALLTGYSYTRLGLHFRSDGGSFTYLERAFKQRNVAGIGGWLLLVGYIGTMGLYSYTFGAYGAAMLGDKLNTPLMQHALASLVLLIFLGVNLYGVK
;
A
#
# COMPACT_ATOMS: atom_id res chain seq x y z
N MET A 1 41.94 20.95 4.10
CA MET A 1 40.86 20.63 5.05
C MET A 1 39.55 20.75 4.30
N THR A 2 39.14 19.69 3.60
CA THR A 2 37.93 19.65 2.77
C THR A 2 36.74 19.29 3.65
N THR A 3 35.87 20.26 3.88
CA THR A 3 34.59 20.11 4.56
C THR A 3 33.76 19.06 3.80
N GLN A 4 33.54 17.90 4.42
CA GLN A 4 32.54 16.95 3.94
C GLN A 4 31.16 17.52 4.24
N THR A 5 30.42 17.87 3.19
CA THR A 5 28.98 18.16 3.28
C THR A 5 28.28 16.87 3.67
N GLN A 6 27.94 16.72 4.95
CA GLN A 6 27.02 15.67 5.40
C GLN A 6 25.68 15.89 4.71
N SER A 7 25.30 15.00 3.79
CA SER A 7 23.94 14.91 3.30
C SER A 7 23.06 14.50 4.48
N THR A 8 22.37 15.46 5.09
CA THR A 8 21.31 15.16 6.06
C THR A 8 20.22 14.39 5.32
N THR A 9 20.19 13.07 5.49
CA THR A 9 19.05 12.25 5.08
C THR A 9 17.82 12.87 5.73
N GLU A 10 16.88 13.39 4.94
CA GLU A 10 15.60 13.85 5.49
C GLU A 10 14.92 12.65 6.16
N GLN A 11 14.80 12.73 7.48
CA GLN A 11 14.12 11.71 8.26
C GLN A 11 12.66 12.13 8.40
N LEU A 12 11.76 11.22 8.01
CA LEU A 12 10.33 11.43 8.18
C LEU A 12 9.98 11.52 9.67
N SER A 13 9.23 12.56 10.03
CA SER A 13 8.64 12.73 11.35
C SER A 13 7.60 11.64 11.62
N LEU A 14 7.35 11.36 12.91
CA LEU A 14 6.32 10.42 13.33
C LEU A 14 4.94 10.79 12.74
N ALA A 15 4.62 12.08 12.68
CA ALA A 15 3.36 12.55 12.12
C ALA A 15 3.24 12.24 10.62
N GLU A 16 4.33 12.38 9.86
CA GLU A 16 4.38 12.08 8.43
C GLU A 16 4.24 10.58 8.18
N LEU A 17 4.91 9.75 8.98
CA LEU A 17 4.79 8.30 8.92
C LEU A 17 3.37 7.82 9.24
N VAL A 18 2.73 8.40 10.26
CA VAL A 18 1.34 8.11 10.59
C VAL A 18 0.42 8.55 9.45
N ALA A 19 0.63 9.74 8.88
CA ALA A 19 -0.17 10.23 7.76
C ALA A 19 -0.04 9.33 6.51
N LEU A 20 1.17 8.85 6.19
CA LEU A 20 1.40 7.90 5.10
C LEU A 20 0.66 6.58 5.35
N GLY A 21 0.76 6.03 6.56
CA GLY A 21 0.08 4.80 6.95
C GLY A 21 -1.45 4.94 6.89
N VAL A 22 -2.01 5.98 7.50
CA VAL A 22 -3.45 6.24 7.50
C VAL A 22 -3.96 6.52 6.10
N GLY A 23 -3.24 7.34 5.31
CA GLY A 23 -3.60 7.65 3.92
C GLY A 23 -3.70 6.40 3.05
N GLY A 24 -2.71 5.51 3.13
CA GLY A 24 -2.74 4.23 2.41
C GLY A 24 -3.89 3.31 2.85
N MET A 25 -4.15 3.20 4.16
CA MET A 25 -5.22 2.36 4.69
C MET A 25 -6.62 2.90 4.35
N VAL A 26 -6.82 4.21 4.36
CA VAL A 26 -8.10 4.83 3.99
C VAL A 26 -8.33 4.71 2.48
N GLY A 27 -7.31 5.00 1.65
CA GLY A 27 -7.38 4.84 0.19
C GLY A 27 -7.70 3.41 -0.24
N GLY A 28 -7.03 2.43 0.36
CA GLY A 28 -7.26 1.03 0.08
C GLY A 28 -8.50 0.45 0.75
N GLY A 29 -8.54 0.42 2.07
CA GLY A 29 -9.61 -0.26 2.79
C GLY A 29 -10.97 0.40 2.56
N ILE A 30 -11.05 1.71 2.78
CA ILE A 30 -12.33 2.44 2.78
C ILE A 30 -12.79 2.70 1.35
N PHE A 31 -11.99 3.38 0.53
CA PHE A 31 -12.45 3.72 -0.81
C PHE A 31 -12.49 2.51 -1.75
N SER A 32 -11.57 1.55 -1.60
CA SER A 32 -11.47 0.46 -2.56
C SER A 32 -12.30 -0.77 -2.22
N VAL A 33 -12.39 -1.15 -0.93
CA VAL A 33 -12.96 -2.46 -0.55
C VAL A 33 -14.26 -2.35 0.23
N LEU A 34 -14.52 -1.23 0.93
CA LEU A 34 -15.71 -1.09 1.79
C LEU A 34 -17.03 -1.37 1.06
N GLY A 35 -17.18 -0.86 -0.17
CA GLY A 35 -18.38 -1.11 -0.97
C GLY A 35 -18.59 -2.59 -1.28
N LEU A 36 -17.52 -3.30 -1.66
CA LEU A 36 -17.57 -4.74 -1.91
C LEU A 36 -17.85 -5.53 -0.62
N SER A 37 -17.23 -5.14 0.50
CA SER A 37 -17.51 -5.74 1.81
C SER A 37 -18.97 -5.52 2.24
N ALA A 38 -19.53 -4.34 2.00
CA ALA A 38 -20.94 -4.08 2.29
C ALA A 38 -21.88 -4.91 1.40
N LEU A 39 -21.53 -5.13 0.13
CA LEU A 39 -22.30 -5.98 -0.77
C LEU A 39 -22.28 -7.46 -0.34
N VAL A 40 -21.13 -7.98 0.09
CA VAL A 40 -20.97 -9.39 0.48
C VAL A 40 -21.45 -9.67 1.91
N SER A 41 -21.12 -8.79 2.86
CA SER A 41 -21.42 -8.98 4.28
C SER A 41 -22.69 -8.26 4.74
N GLY A 42 -23.25 -7.35 3.94
CA GLY A 42 -24.45 -6.59 4.31
C GLY A 42 -24.30 -5.88 5.65
N HIS A 43 -25.28 -6.09 6.53
CA HIS A 43 -25.30 -5.54 7.89
C HIS A 43 -24.15 -6.06 8.78
N ALA A 44 -23.50 -7.16 8.42
CA ALA A 44 -22.34 -7.70 9.14
C ALA A 44 -21.02 -7.04 8.71
N ALA A 45 -21.01 -6.11 7.75
CA ALA A 45 -19.80 -5.44 7.30
C ALA A 45 -19.00 -4.76 8.44
N PRO A 46 -19.61 -4.08 9.43
CA PRO A 46 -18.85 -3.53 10.57
C PRO A 46 -18.14 -4.61 11.39
N LEU A 47 -18.76 -5.79 11.55
CA LEU A 47 -18.15 -6.91 12.26
C LEU A 47 -16.96 -7.49 11.48
N ALA A 48 -17.09 -7.61 10.16
CA ALA A 48 -16.00 -8.05 9.29
C ALA A 48 -14.81 -7.07 9.34
N PHE A 49 -15.08 -5.76 9.31
CA PHE A 49 -14.05 -4.73 9.48
C PHE A 49 -13.41 -4.76 10.86
N ALA A 50 -14.19 -4.96 11.93
CA ALA A 50 -13.66 -5.08 13.29
C ALA A 50 -12.71 -6.29 13.40
N PHE A 51 -13.08 -7.43 12.83
CA PHE A 51 -12.21 -8.61 12.80
C PHE A 51 -10.93 -8.37 12.00
N GLY A 52 -11.03 -7.72 10.83
CA GLY A 52 -9.86 -7.28 10.06
C GLY A 52 -8.96 -6.33 10.87
N GLY A 53 -9.55 -5.42 11.64
CA GLY A 53 -8.85 -4.52 12.54
C GLY A 53 -8.07 -5.25 13.64
N VAL A 54 -8.64 -6.30 14.23
CA VAL A 54 -7.93 -7.14 15.22
C VAL A 54 -6.71 -7.81 14.59
N ILE A 55 -6.85 -8.38 13.39
CA ILE A 55 -5.73 -8.98 12.65
C ILE A 55 -4.66 -7.93 12.33
N ALA A 56 -5.07 -6.72 11.93
CA ALA A 56 -4.15 -5.62 11.66
C ALA A 56 -3.38 -5.18 12.91
N LEU A 57 -4.03 -5.11 14.08
CA LEU A 57 -3.37 -4.80 15.36
C LEU A 57 -2.33 -5.86 15.76
N LEU A 58 -2.67 -7.15 15.65
CA LEU A 58 -1.73 -8.24 15.92
C LEU A 58 -0.52 -8.20 14.96
N THR A 59 -0.78 -7.89 13.69
CA THR A 59 0.26 -7.70 12.68
C THR A 59 1.15 -6.51 13.04
N GLY A 60 0.55 -5.35 13.35
CA GLY A 60 1.26 -4.13 13.74
C GLY A 60 2.13 -4.31 14.99
N TYR A 61 1.62 -5.04 16.00
CA TYR A 61 2.38 -5.37 17.19
C TYR A 61 3.61 -6.25 16.88
N SER A 62 3.43 -7.27 16.04
CA SER A 62 4.52 -8.13 15.58
C SER A 62 5.59 -7.33 14.83
N TYR A 63 5.16 -6.47 13.90
CA TYR A 63 6.05 -5.58 13.14
C TYR A 63 6.79 -4.59 14.02
N THR A 64 6.14 -4.05 15.05
CA THR A 64 6.78 -3.13 16.01
C THR A 64 7.91 -3.84 16.76
N ARG A 65 7.67 -5.06 17.25
CA ARG A 65 8.70 -5.87 17.94
C ARG A 65 9.88 -6.19 17.01
N LEU A 66 9.61 -6.57 15.76
CA LEU A 66 10.67 -6.88 14.80
C LEU A 66 11.44 -5.62 14.38
N GLY A 67 10.77 -4.49 14.18
CA GLY A 67 11.43 -3.21 13.83
C GLY A 67 12.35 -2.72 14.94
N LEU A 68 11.93 -2.84 16.20
CA LEU A 68 12.78 -2.53 17.35
C LEU A 68 14.00 -3.45 17.47
N HIS A 69 13.86 -4.72 17.08
CA HIS A 69 14.95 -5.70 17.16
C HIS A 69 15.94 -5.59 15.99
N PHE A 70 15.43 -5.46 14.76
CA PHE A 70 16.26 -5.54 13.55
C PHE A 70 16.66 -4.18 12.97
N ARG A 71 16.19 -3.03 13.49
CA ARG A 71 16.65 -1.63 13.19
C ARG A 71 17.38 -1.50 11.85
N SER A 72 16.67 -1.73 10.75
CA SER A 72 17.21 -1.78 9.40
C SER A 72 16.22 -1.19 8.41
N ASP A 73 16.74 -0.52 7.39
CA ASP A 73 15.92 0.20 6.40
C ASP A 73 15.30 -0.70 5.30
N GLY A 74 15.59 -2.01 5.31
CA GLY A 74 15.16 -2.93 4.23
C GLY A 74 13.76 -3.53 4.39
N GLY A 75 12.99 -3.07 5.39
CA GLY A 75 11.57 -3.39 5.56
C GLY A 75 11.27 -4.88 5.83
N SER A 76 10.07 -5.32 5.44
CA SER A 76 9.54 -6.66 5.72
C SER A 76 10.41 -7.79 5.19
N PHE A 77 11.04 -7.60 4.03
CA PHE A 77 11.91 -8.62 3.43
C PHE A 77 13.16 -8.87 4.30
N THR A 78 13.79 -7.81 4.82
CA THR A 78 14.95 -7.93 5.70
C THR A 78 14.64 -8.66 7.00
N TYR A 79 13.41 -8.53 7.51
CA TYR A 79 12.96 -9.31 8.66
C TYR A 79 12.93 -10.81 8.35
N LEU A 80 12.43 -11.20 7.18
CA LEU A 80 12.41 -12.60 6.76
C LEU A 80 13.82 -13.14 6.52
N GLU A 81 14.69 -12.35 5.87
CA GLU A 81 16.08 -12.72 5.62
C GLU A 81 16.87 -12.95 6.92
N ARG A 82 16.64 -12.12 7.95
CA ARG A 82 17.33 -12.25 9.24
C ARG A 82 16.71 -13.30 10.15
N ALA A 83 15.39 -13.51 10.09
CA ALA A 83 14.71 -14.50 10.91
C ALA A 83 14.93 -15.94 10.42
N PHE A 84 15.04 -16.14 9.10
CA PHE A 84 15.19 -17.47 8.51
C PHE A 84 16.60 -17.66 7.92
N LYS A 85 17.34 -18.66 8.41
CA LYS A 85 18.67 -19.03 7.87
C LYS A 85 18.63 -19.53 6.41
N GLN A 86 17.46 -19.95 5.91
CA GLN A 86 17.30 -20.49 4.57
C GLN A 86 16.90 -19.39 3.57
N ARG A 87 17.76 -19.13 2.59
CA ARG A 87 17.56 -18.08 1.57
C ARG A 87 16.30 -18.28 0.73
N ASN A 88 15.84 -19.52 0.57
CA ASN A 88 14.65 -19.85 -0.21
C ASN A 88 13.37 -19.32 0.44
N VAL A 89 13.26 -19.37 1.77
CA VAL A 89 12.08 -18.89 2.51
C VAL A 89 11.98 -17.37 2.43
N ALA A 90 13.10 -16.67 2.59
CA ALA A 90 13.16 -15.23 2.40
C ALA A 90 12.81 -14.83 0.95
N GLY A 91 13.34 -15.56 -0.04
CA GLY A 91 13.02 -15.34 -1.45
C GLY A 91 11.54 -15.50 -1.78
N ILE A 92 10.89 -16.57 -1.29
CA ILE A 92 9.45 -16.77 -1.47
C ILE A 92 8.66 -15.64 -0.80
N GLY A 93 9.05 -15.24 0.42
CA GLY A 93 8.42 -14.12 1.11
C GLY A 93 8.57 -12.79 0.37
N GLY A 94 9.74 -12.52 -0.23
CA GLY A 94 9.96 -11.35 -1.08
C GLY A 94 9.05 -11.34 -2.32
N TRP A 95 8.93 -12.48 -3.00
CA TRP A 95 8.02 -12.61 -4.14
C TRP A 95 6.55 -12.42 -3.75
N LEU A 96 6.12 -12.97 -2.61
CA LEU A 96 4.77 -12.76 -2.09
C LEU A 96 4.50 -11.28 -1.79
N LEU A 97 5.47 -10.57 -1.20
CA LEU A 97 5.35 -9.13 -0.97
C LEU A 97 5.22 -8.36 -2.29
N LEU A 98 6.05 -8.66 -3.29
CA LEU A 98 5.98 -8.03 -4.62
C LEU A 98 4.60 -8.25 -5.28
N VAL A 99 4.09 -9.48 -5.26
CA VAL A 99 2.76 -9.79 -5.79
C VAL A 99 1.68 -9.02 -5.03
N GLY A 100 1.80 -8.90 -3.71
CA GLY A 100 0.89 -8.10 -2.88
C GLY A 100 0.90 -6.62 -3.26
N TYR A 101 2.08 -6.03 -3.52
CA TYR A 101 2.18 -4.65 -3.99
C TYR A 101 1.57 -4.46 -5.37
N ILE A 102 1.79 -5.38 -6.31
CA ILE A 102 1.18 -5.34 -7.65
C ILE A 102 -0.35 -5.42 -7.54
N GLY A 103 -0.87 -6.33 -6.72
CA GLY A 103 -2.31 -6.44 -6.45
C GLY A 103 -2.90 -5.17 -5.84
N THR A 104 -2.18 -4.55 -4.90
CA THR A 104 -2.60 -3.28 -4.27
C THR A 104 -2.62 -2.13 -5.27
N MET A 105 -1.60 -2.02 -6.13
CA MET A 105 -1.57 -1.02 -7.21
C MET A 105 -2.73 -1.22 -8.19
N GLY A 106 -3.03 -2.47 -8.56
CA GLY A 106 -4.18 -2.81 -9.41
C GLY A 106 -5.51 -2.42 -8.76
N LEU A 107 -5.67 -2.70 -7.46
CA LEU A 107 -6.85 -2.33 -6.69
C LEU A 107 -7.07 -0.81 -6.67
N TYR A 108 -6.02 -0.02 -6.40
CA TYR A 108 -6.11 1.44 -6.36
C TYR A 108 -6.39 2.06 -7.73
N SER A 109 -5.75 1.51 -8.77
CA SER A 109 -5.99 1.91 -10.15
C SER A 109 -7.44 1.66 -10.56
N TYR A 110 -7.97 0.46 -10.25
CA TYR A 110 -9.35 0.11 -10.54
C TYR A 110 -10.34 1.04 -9.85
N THR A 111 -10.13 1.34 -8.56
CA THR A 111 -11.06 2.22 -7.82
C THR A 111 -10.97 3.66 -8.25
N PHE A 112 -9.78 4.17 -8.57
CA PHE A 112 -9.65 5.47 -9.23
C PHE A 112 -10.43 5.53 -10.55
N GLY A 113 -10.33 4.48 -11.38
CA GLY A 113 -11.07 4.39 -12.64
C GLY A 113 -12.60 4.34 -12.44
N ALA A 114 -13.07 3.54 -11.48
CA ALA A 114 -14.48 3.39 -11.16
C ALA A 114 -15.11 4.70 -10.64
N TYR A 115 -14.49 5.35 -9.65
CA TYR A 115 -14.97 6.63 -9.15
C TYR A 115 -14.83 7.74 -10.19
N GLY A 116 -13.70 7.80 -10.90
CA GLY A 116 -13.46 8.80 -11.94
C GLY A 116 -14.53 8.75 -13.03
N ALA A 117 -14.84 7.57 -13.56
CA ALA A 117 -15.87 7.39 -14.59
C ALA A 117 -17.27 7.76 -14.06
N ALA A 118 -17.58 7.43 -12.80
CA ALA A 118 -18.84 7.81 -12.17
C ALA A 118 -18.97 9.34 -12.03
N MET A 119 -17.88 10.05 -11.73
CA MET A 119 -17.88 11.52 -11.61
C MET A 119 -18.05 12.24 -12.95
N LEU A 120 -17.65 11.63 -14.06
CA LEU A 120 -17.81 12.18 -15.43
C LEU A 120 -19.27 12.11 -15.94
N GLY A 121 -20.17 11.48 -15.18
CA GLY A 121 -21.61 11.40 -15.45
C GLY A 121 -22.03 10.12 -16.18
N ASP A 122 -23.32 9.78 -16.06
CA ASP A 122 -23.86 8.47 -16.47
C ASP A 122 -23.61 8.11 -17.93
N LYS A 123 -23.52 9.10 -18.82
CA LYS A 123 -23.23 8.88 -20.24
C LYS A 123 -21.81 8.40 -20.51
N LEU A 124 -20.87 8.75 -19.63
CA LEU A 124 -19.45 8.43 -19.76
C LEU A 124 -19.03 7.28 -18.82
N ASN A 125 -19.93 6.81 -17.95
CA ASN A 125 -19.71 5.67 -17.06
C ASN A 125 -19.79 4.33 -17.82
N THR A 126 -18.85 4.15 -18.74
CA THR A 126 -18.68 2.93 -19.52
C THR A 126 -17.46 2.15 -19.03
N PRO A 127 -17.43 0.81 -19.18
CA PRO A 127 -16.26 0.00 -18.81
C PRO A 127 -14.98 0.47 -19.51
N LEU A 128 -15.10 1.00 -20.73
CA LEU A 128 -13.97 1.56 -21.48
C LEU A 128 -13.36 2.77 -20.76
N MET A 129 -14.20 3.71 -20.29
CA MET A 129 -13.74 4.90 -19.57
C MET A 129 -13.08 4.54 -18.24
N GLN A 130 -13.65 3.56 -17.51
CA GLN A 130 -13.07 3.07 -16.26
C GLN A 130 -11.67 2.48 -16.48
N HIS A 131 -11.51 1.59 -17.46
CA HIS A 131 -10.20 1.01 -17.80
C HIS A 131 -9.22 2.06 -18.33
N ALA A 132 -9.69 3.05 -19.09
CA ALA A 132 -8.87 4.15 -19.58
C ALA A 132 -8.34 5.01 -18.42
N LEU A 133 -9.18 5.39 -17.46
CA LEU A 133 -8.77 6.16 -16.28
C LEU A 133 -7.87 5.35 -15.34
N ALA A 134 -8.16 4.06 -15.15
CA ALA A 134 -7.35 3.14 -14.35
C ALA A 134 -5.92 2.99 -14.94
N SER A 135 -5.81 2.77 -16.25
CA SER A 135 -4.50 2.70 -16.91
C SER A 135 -3.77 4.05 -16.94
N LEU A 136 -4.50 5.15 -17.15
CA LEU A 136 -3.96 6.50 -17.13
C LEU A 136 -3.29 6.82 -15.79
N VAL A 137 -3.96 6.53 -14.66
CA VAL A 137 -3.39 6.83 -13.34
C VAL A 137 -2.11 6.03 -13.08
N LEU A 138 -2.06 4.75 -13.48
CA LEU A 138 -0.84 3.94 -13.38
C LEU A 138 0.30 4.51 -14.24
N LEU A 139 0.01 4.91 -15.48
CA LEU A 139 1.01 5.49 -16.38
C LEU A 139 1.53 6.84 -15.87
N ILE A 140 0.68 7.66 -15.26
CA ILE A 140 1.08 8.92 -14.63
C ILE A 140 2.03 8.63 -13.47
N PHE A 141 1.66 7.75 -12.53
CA PHE A 141 2.51 7.41 -11.39
C PHE A 141 3.81 6.72 -11.82
N LEU A 142 3.77 5.89 -12.87
CA LEU A 142 4.96 5.32 -13.49
C LEU A 142 5.86 6.43 -14.06
N GLY A 143 5.30 7.39 -14.79
CA GLY A 143 6.04 8.53 -15.33
C GLY A 143 6.67 9.40 -14.23
N VAL A 144 5.92 9.67 -13.16
CA VAL A 144 6.43 10.38 -11.96
C VAL A 144 7.56 9.58 -11.31
N ASN A 145 7.43 8.26 -11.19
CA ASN A 145 8.48 7.41 -10.64
C ASN A 145 9.75 7.42 -11.50
N LEU A 146 9.62 7.39 -12.83
CA LEU A 146 10.76 7.44 -13.75
C LEU A 146 11.44 8.81 -13.79
N TYR A 147 10.69 9.91 -13.61
CA TYR A 147 11.22 11.28 -13.68
C TYR A 147 11.72 11.80 -12.32
N GLY A 148 11.09 11.38 -11.23
CA GLY A 148 11.21 11.98 -9.90
C GLY A 148 12.10 11.24 -8.91
N VAL A 149 12.62 10.06 -9.23
CA VAL A 149 13.59 9.37 -8.36
C VAL A 149 14.96 10.02 -8.56
N LYS A 150 15.24 11.03 -7.73
CA LYS A 150 16.58 11.46 -7.34
C LYS A 150 16.86 10.98 -5.93
#